data_AF-A0A1Q7R272-F1
#
_entry.id   AF-A0A1Q7R272-F1
#
_cell.length_a   1.000
_cell.length_b   1.000
_cell.length_c   1.000
_cell.angle_alpha   90.00
_cell.angle_beta   90.00
_cell.angle_gamma   90.00
#
_symmetry.space_group_name_H-M   'P 1'
#
loop_
_entity.id
_entity.type
_entity.pdbx_description
1 polymer ?
#
loop_
_entity_poly.entity_id
_entity_poly.type
_entity_poly.pdbx_seq_one_letter_code
_entity_poly.pdbx_strand_id
1 'polypeptide(L)'
;MTRLQRAATIAFVLHLVAGAAMAVVLRQGLETNPDLQNRLSFLVNHRALWTLGWLTWTAAAIAILYFYMVFASTHHTGNLLVFLTAAAIAPDLAAQAIEIGVLPDLTQHADWFILLHRTAVLMSGYVANGLYSFSALILAWSTRQAYPVWVWLSGVAVGCFGFMLSAAALVNSTAGMFWSNVVLVPSILFWLAGVALREARS
;
A
#
# COMPACT_ATOMS: atom_id res chain seq x y z
N MET A 1 19.58 -17.61 -2.04
CA MET A 1 18.50 -16.70 -1.63
C MET A 1 17.47 -17.50 -0.85
N THR A 2 17.28 -17.18 0.43
CA THR A 2 16.29 -17.83 1.30
C THR A 2 14.86 -17.53 0.83
N ARG A 3 13.87 -18.28 1.34
CA ARG A 3 12.45 -18.02 1.04
C ARG A 3 12.05 -16.59 1.44
N LEU A 4 12.54 -16.12 2.58
CA LEU A 4 12.29 -14.76 3.09
C LEU A 4 12.90 -13.69 2.18
N GLN A 5 14.16 -13.86 1.78
CA GLN A 5 14.82 -12.93 0.86
C GLN A 5 14.05 -12.85 -0.47
N ARG A 6 13.60 -14.00 -1.00
CA ARG A 6 12.78 -14.03 -2.22
C ARG A 6 11.47 -13.26 -2.08
N ALA A 7 10.76 -13.48 -0.97
CA ALA A 7 9.51 -12.78 -0.70
C ALA A 7 9.74 -11.26 -0.58
N ALA A 8 10.80 -10.85 0.10
CA ALA A 8 11.20 -9.45 0.23
C ALA A 8 11.55 -8.82 -1.13
N THR A 9 12.31 -9.51 -2.00
CA THR A 9 12.65 -9.03 -3.34
C THR A 9 11.41 -8.87 -4.23
N ILE A 10 10.50 -9.85 -4.23
CA ILE A 10 9.26 -9.76 -5.00
C ILE A 10 8.43 -8.56 -4.54
N ALA A 11 8.23 -8.43 -3.23
CA ALA A 11 7.50 -7.30 -2.68
C ALA A 11 8.19 -5.97 -3.00
N PHE A 12 9.52 -5.90 -2.93
CA PHE A 12 10.29 -4.70 -3.23
C PHE A 12 10.05 -4.24 -4.67
N VAL A 13 10.19 -5.14 -5.64
CA VAL A 13 10.00 -4.81 -7.07
C VAL A 13 8.57 -4.33 -7.33
N LEU A 14 7.57 -5.02 -6.76
CA LEU A 14 6.17 -4.67 -6.99
C LEU A 14 5.79 -3.34 -6.32
N HIS A 15 6.28 -3.04 -5.12
CA HIS A 15 6.07 -1.74 -4.49
C HIS A 15 6.81 -0.61 -5.20
N LEU A 16 7.98 -0.88 -5.78
CA LEU A 16 8.72 0.11 -6.56
C LEU A 16 7.92 0.50 -7.81
N VAL A 17 7.39 -0.50 -8.53
CA VAL A 17 6.55 -0.29 -9.70
C VAL A 17 5.24 0.41 -9.31
N ALA A 18 4.57 -0.03 -8.25
CA ALA A 18 3.33 0.58 -7.77
C ALA A 18 3.52 2.03 -7.31
N GLY A 19 4.61 2.32 -6.59
CA GLY A 19 5.00 3.67 -6.19
C GLY A 19 5.27 4.57 -7.39
N ALA A 20 5.96 4.07 -8.43
CA ALA A 20 6.18 4.79 -9.67
C ALA A 20 4.86 5.04 -10.43
N ALA A 21 3.98 4.03 -10.52
CA ALA A 21 2.66 4.17 -11.12
C ALA A 21 1.80 5.22 -10.39
N MET A 22 1.86 5.25 -9.06
CA MET A 22 1.19 6.29 -8.26
C MET A 22 1.74 7.69 -8.58
N ALA A 23 3.07 7.83 -8.58
CA ALA A 23 3.76 9.11 -8.75
C ALA A 23 3.64 9.71 -10.15
N VAL A 24 3.43 8.90 -11.19
CA VAL A 24 3.43 9.34 -12.59
C VAL A 24 2.06 9.24 -13.24
N VAL A 25 1.33 8.15 -13.00
CA VAL A 25 0.10 7.81 -13.73
C VAL A 25 -1.13 8.11 -12.88
N LEU A 26 -1.30 7.43 -11.75
CA LEU A 26 -2.55 7.46 -10.99
C LEU A 26 -2.84 8.85 -10.40
N ARG A 27 -1.81 9.63 -10.03
CA ARG A 27 -1.97 11.00 -9.53
C ARG A 27 -2.82 11.92 -10.41
N GLN A 28 -2.96 11.60 -11.71
CA GLN A 28 -3.75 12.38 -12.67
C GLN A 28 -5.26 12.20 -12.47
N GLY A 29 -5.69 11.00 -12.07
CA GLY A 29 -7.10 10.66 -11.78
C GLY A 29 -7.49 10.82 -10.31
N LEU A 30 -6.51 10.90 -9.42
CA LEU A 30 -6.69 11.03 -7.96
C LEU A 30 -6.84 12.48 -7.49
N GLU A 31 -7.25 12.66 -6.24
CA GLU A 31 -7.45 13.97 -5.59
C GLU A 31 -6.19 14.84 -5.50
N THR A 32 -5.00 14.28 -5.72
CA THR A 32 -3.76 15.05 -5.87
C THR A 32 -3.80 15.99 -7.08
N ASN A 33 -4.67 15.73 -8.04
CA ASN A 33 -5.07 16.67 -9.06
C ASN A 33 -6.31 17.46 -8.57
N PRO A 34 -6.21 18.76 -8.28
CA PRO A 34 -7.32 19.53 -7.74
C PRO A 34 -8.44 19.77 -8.76
N ASP A 35 -8.17 19.59 -10.06
CA ASP A 35 -9.16 19.78 -11.12
C ASP A 35 -9.93 18.47 -11.39
N LEU A 36 -11.20 18.45 -10.95
CA LEU A 36 -12.09 17.32 -11.16
C LEU A 36 -12.30 17.00 -12.64
N GLN A 37 -12.44 17.99 -13.51
CA GLN A 37 -12.67 17.73 -14.94
C GLN A 37 -11.45 17.07 -15.58
N ASN A 38 -10.24 17.50 -15.21
CA ASN A 38 -9.03 16.83 -15.67
C ASN A 38 -8.92 15.39 -15.16
N ARG A 39 -9.34 15.11 -13.92
CA ARG A 39 -9.38 13.73 -13.39
C ARG A 39 -10.33 12.85 -14.19
N LEU A 40 -11.55 13.32 -14.43
CA LEU A 40 -12.57 12.58 -15.19
C LEU A 40 -12.11 12.34 -16.63
N SER A 41 -11.55 13.38 -17.27
CA SER A 41 -10.96 13.30 -18.61
C SER A 41 -9.82 12.27 -18.68
N PHE A 42 -8.98 12.19 -17.66
CA PHE A 42 -7.93 11.17 -17.60
C PHE A 42 -8.50 9.74 -17.58
N LEU A 43 -9.53 9.47 -16.77
CA LEU A 43 -10.15 8.15 -16.73
C LEU A 43 -10.80 7.75 -18.07
N VAL A 44 -11.38 8.70 -18.79
CA VAL A 44 -11.96 8.46 -20.12
C VAL A 44 -10.87 8.18 -21.15
N ASN A 45 -9.87 9.07 -21.24
CA ASN A 45 -8.87 9.04 -22.32
C ASN A 45 -7.74 8.04 -22.07
N HIS A 46 -7.52 7.64 -20.82
CA HIS A 46 -6.39 6.82 -20.41
C HIS A 46 -6.79 5.62 -19.54
N ARG A 47 -7.98 5.05 -19.78
CA ARG A 47 -8.53 3.90 -19.02
C ARG A 47 -7.53 2.75 -18.86
N ALA A 48 -6.78 2.40 -19.91
CA ALA A 48 -5.77 1.33 -19.82
C ALA A 48 -4.64 1.66 -18.83
N LEU A 49 -4.14 2.90 -18.83
CA LEU A 49 -3.10 3.33 -17.88
C LEU A 49 -3.63 3.35 -16.45
N TRP A 50 -4.87 3.79 -16.27
CA TRP A 50 -5.56 3.75 -14.98
C TRP A 50 -5.69 2.32 -14.44
N THR A 51 -6.22 1.40 -15.26
CA THR A 51 -6.37 -0.01 -14.89
C THR A 51 -5.02 -0.65 -14.57
N LEU A 52 -4.01 -0.49 -15.44
CA LEU A 52 -2.68 -1.05 -15.22
C LEU A 52 -2.02 -0.47 -13.98
N GLY A 53 -2.17 0.84 -13.73
CA GLY A 53 -1.68 1.50 -12.53
C GLY A 53 -2.23 0.85 -11.27
N TRP A 54 -3.54 0.64 -11.17
CA TRP A 54 -4.15 -0.03 -10.02
C TRP A 54 -3.77 -1.51 -9.91
N LEU A 55 -3.63 -2.24 -11.03
CA LEU A 55 -3.18 -3.63 -10.99
C LEU A 55 -1.77 -3.79 -10.41
N THR A 56 -0.89 -2.78 -10.55
CA THR A 56 0.41 -2.80 -9.86
C THR A 56 0.26 -2.71 -8.34
N TRP A 57 -0.72 -1.95 -7.84
CA TRP A 57 -1.08 -1.90 -6.42
C TRP A 57 -1.72 -3.20 -5.94
N THR A 58 -2.55 -3.85 -6.77
CA THR A 58 -3.09 -5.18 -6.46
C THR A 58 -1.95 -6.18 -6.26
N ALA A 59 -0.99 -6.19 -7.19
CA ALA A 59 0.17 -7.06 -7.11
C ALA A 59 1.04 -6.75 -5.89
N ALA A 60 1.25 -5.47 -5.56
CA ALA A 60 1.97 -5.05 -4.36
C ALA A 60 1.30 -5.52 -3.07
N ALA A 61 -0.03 -5.39 -2.96
CA ALA A 61 -0.81 -5.87 -1.80
C ALA A 61 -0.69 -7.39 -1.62
N ILE A 62 -0.80 -8.17 -2.69
CA ILE A 62 -0.63 -9.62 -2.63
C ILE A 62 0.83 -9.98 -2.23
N ALA A 63 1.80 -9.24 -2.76
CA ALA A 63 3.20 -9.46 -2.46
C ALA A 63 3.57 -9.12 -1.01
N ILE A 64 2.99 -8.07 -0.42
CA ILE A 64 3.23 -7.75 1.00
C ILE A 64 2.60 -8.81 1.91
N LEU A 65 1.42 -9.35 1.57
CA LEU A 65 0.87 -10.50 2.29
C LEU A 65 1.82 -11.70 2.23
N TYR A 66 2.28 -12.06 1.03
CA TYR A 66 3.24 -13.15 0.87
C TYR A 66 4.51 -12.92 1.70
N PHE A 67 5.05 -11.70 1.67
CA PHE A 67 6.18 -11.31 2.49
C PHE A 67 5.90 -11.46 3.99
N TYR A 68 4.80 -10.90 4.51
CA TYR A 68 4.45 -10.99 5.93
C TYR A 68 4.21 -12.42 6.40
N MET A 69 3.58 -13.27 5.58
CA MET A 69 3.42 -14.69 5.90
C MET A 69 4.77 -15.40 6.03
N VAL A 70 5.67 -15.21 5.06
CA VAL A 70 7.00 -15.83 5.10
C VAL A 70 7.82 -15.26 6.24
N PHE A 71 7.78 -13.95 6.47
CA PHE A 71 8.48 -13.29 7.56
C PHE A 71 8.01 -13.82 8.91
N ALA A 72 6.70 -13.88 9.13
CA ALA A 72 6.13 -14.38 10.38
C ALA A 72 6.47 -15.86 10.63
N SER A 73 6.44 -16.70 9.59
CA SER A 73 6.83 -18.10 9.70
C SER A 73 8.33 -18.27 10.01
N THR A 74 9.17 -17.39 9.48
CA THR A 74 10.64 -17.43 9.67
C THR A 74 11.02 -17.05 11.10
N HIS A 75 10.29 -16.10 11.68
CA HIS A 75 10.58 -15.52 13.01
C HIS A 75 9.63 -16.00 14.10
N HIS A 76 8.77 -16.97 13.81
CA HIS A 76 7.80 -17.57 14.73
C HIS A 76 6.87 -16.55 15.45
N THR A 77 6.47 -15.48 14.76
CA THR A 77 5.73 -14.35 15.36
C THR A 77 4.21 -14.55 15.47
N GLY A 78 3.71 -15.76 15.25
CA GLY A 78 2.31 -16.16 15.44
C GLY A 78 1.36 -15.81 14.29
N ASN A 79 0.17 -16.43 14.28
CA ASN A 79 -0.78 -16.35 13.17
C ASN A 79 -1.60 -15.05 13.11
N LEU A 80 -1.66 -14.29 14.21
CA LEU A 80 -2.43 -13.04 14.29
C LEU A 80 -2.02 -12.07 13.17
N LEU A 81 -0.73 -11.97 12.89
CA LEU A 81 -0.16 -11.14 11.82
C LEU A 81 -0.69 -11.52 10.44
N VAL A 82 -0.76 -12.82 10.16
CA VAL A 82 -1.28 -13.34 8.89
C VAL A 82 -2.76 -13.01 8.76
N PHE A 83 -3.54 -13.16 9.83
CA PHE A 83 -4.96 -12.83 9.84
C PHE A 83 -5.22 -11.33 9.65
N LEU A 84 -4.45 -10.46 10.32
CA LEU A 84 -4.56 -9.00 10.16
C LEU A 84 -4.24 -8.59 8.72
N THR A 85 -3.19 -9.16 8.13
CA THR A 85 -2.77 -8.85 6.76
C THR A 85 -3.76 -9.37 5.73
N ALA A 86 -4.30 -10.57 5.95
CA ALA A 86 -5.37 -11.11 5.10
C ALA A 86 -6.66 -10.28 5.21
N ALA A 87 -7.00 -9.82 6.41
CA ALA A 87 -8.13 -8.92 6.64
C ALA A 87 -7.93 -7.54 5.99
N ALA A 88 -6.68 -7.08 5.84
CA ALA A 88 -6.35 -5.84 5.13
C ALA A 88 -6.57 -5.96 3.61
N ILE A 89 -6.27 -7.12 3.02
CA ILE A 89 -6.41 -7.34 1.57
C ILE A 89 -7.85 -7.20 1.09
N ALA A 90 -8.83 -7.70 1.84
CA ALA A 90 -10.22 -7.69 1.40
C ALA A 90 -10.76 -6.27 1.08
N PRO A 91 -10.71 -5.28 2.00
CA PRO A 91 -11.11 -3.91 1.69
C PRO A 91 -10.21 -3.26 0.64
N ASP A 92 -8.93 -3.61 0.58
CA ASP A 92 -7.99 -3.05 -0.40
C ASP A 92 -8.33 -3.49 -1.84
N LEU A 93 -8.61 -4.77 -2.06
CA LEU A 93 -9.03 -5.30 -3.35
C LEU A 93 -10.41 -4.77 -3.75
N ALA A 94 -11.33 -4.61 -2.79
CA ALA A 94 -12.63 -4.05 -3.07
C ALA A 94 -12.54 -2.55 -3.44
N ALA A 95 -11.67 -1.77 -2.79
CA ALA A 95 -11.35 -0.41 -3.22
C ALA A 95 -10.82 -0.38 -4.67
N GLN A 96 -9.88 -1.26 -5.00
CA GLN A 96 -9.31 -1.33 -6.34
C GLN A 96 -10.32 -1.80 -7.39
N ALA A 97 -11.27 -2.67 -7.01
CA ALA A 97 -12.38 -3.04 -7.88
C ALA A 97 -13.30 -1.85 -8.19
N ILE A 98 -13.57 -0.98 -7.21
CA ILE A 98 -14.30 0.28 -7.43
C ILE A 98 -13.52 1.19 -8.38
N GLU A 99 -12.24 1.42 -8.09
CA GLU A 99 -11.37 2.30 -8.88
C GLU A 99 -11.26 1.83 -10.34
N ILE A 100 -11.03 0.53 -10.57
CA ILE A 100 -10.86 -0.03 -11.92
C ILE A 100 -12.20 -0.24 -12.64
N GLY A 101 -13.17 -0.84 -11.96
CA GLY A 101 -14.35 -1.43 -12.58
C GLY A 101 -15.58 -0.53 -12.57
N VAL A 102 -15.62 0.48 -11.70
CA VAL A 102 -16.82 1.30 -11.49
C VAL A 102 -16.57 2.77 -11.86
N LEU A 103 -15.50 3.38 -11.33
CA LEU A 103 -15.26 4.82 -11.52
C LEU A 103 -15.15 5.29 -12.98
N PRO A 104 -14.48 4.56 -13.91
CA PRO A 104 -14.37 5.02 -15.29
C PRO A 104 -15.72 5.20 -16.00
N ASP A 105 -16.72 4.41 -15.61
CA ASP A 105 -18.05 4.42 -16.21
C ASP A 105 -18.97 5.48 -15.54
N LEU A 106 -18.54 6.08 -14.44
CA LEU A 106 -19.25 7.15 -13.72
C LEU A 106 -18.72 8.55 -14.04
N THR A 107 -17.91 8.69 -15.08
CA THR A 107 -17.27 9.98 -15.42
C THR A 107 -18.26 11.08 -15.80
N GLN A 108 -19.50 10.73 -16.18
CA GLN A 108 -20.60 11.66 -16.44
C GLN A 108 -21.49 11.92 -15.20
N HIS A 109 -21.23 11.24 -14.08
CA HIS A 109 -22.03 11.28 -12.86
C HIS A 109 -21.15 11.71 -11.68
N ALA A 110 -20.78 13.00 -11.65
CA ALA A 110 -19.79 13.56 -10.72
C ALA A 110 -20.07 13.22 -9.24
N ASP A 111 -21.32 13.29 -8.79
CA ASP A 111 -21.67 12.99 -7.39
C ASP A 111 -21.39 11.53 -7.02
N TRP A 112 -21.77 10.60 -7.89
CA TRP A 112 -21.52 9.16 -7.70
C TRP A 112 -20.03 8.84 -7.79
N PHE A 113 -19.31 9.50 -8.70
CA PHE A 113 -17.86 9.38 -8.80
C PHE A 113 -17.17 9.79 -7.50
N ILE A 114 -17.51 10.97 -6.96
CA ILE A 114 -16.92 11.48 -5.71
C ILE A 114 -17.25 10.55 -4.55
N LEU A 115 -18.51 10.11 -4.42
CA LEU A 115 -18.94 9.22 -3.35
C LEU A 115 -18.19 7.89 -3.37
N LEU A 116 -18.12 7.22 -4.52
CA LEU A 116 -17.49 5.91 -4.63
C LEU A 116 -15.96 5.99 -4.56
N HIS A 117 -15.36 7.05 -5.09
CA HIS A 117 -13.94 7.31 -4.88
C HIS A 117 -13.64 7.51 -3.40
N ARG A 118 -14.47 8.27 -2.68
CA ARG A 118 -14.33 8.44 -1.24
C ARG A 118 -14.48 7.13 -0.48
N THR A 119 -15.41 6.26 -0.90
CA THR A 119 -15.53 4.90 -0.35
C THR A 119 -14.26 4.09 -0.58
N ALA A 120 -13.70 4.08 -1.79
CA ALA A 120 -12.44 3.40 -2.10
C ALA A 120 -11.27 3.94 -1.25
N VAL A 121 -11.18 5.26 -1.06
CA VAL A 121 -10.19 5.90 -0.17
C VAL A 121 -10.33 5.44 1.28
N LEU A 122 -11.56 5.31 1.81
CA LEU A 122 -11.76 4.79 3.16
C LEU A 122 -11.41 3.30 3.28
N MET A 123 -11.73 2.51 2.27
CA MET A 123 -11.45 1.08 2.28
C MET A 123 -9.94 0.78 2.19
N SER A 124 -9.23 1.37 1.24
CA SER A 124 -7.79 1.16 1.07
C SER A 124 -6.96 2.09 1.98
N GLY A 125 -7.16 3.39 1.86
CA GLY A 125 -6.40 4.41 2.57
C GLY A 125 -6.57 4.38 4.09
N TYR A 126 -7.79 4.11 4.60
CA TYR A 126 -8.04 3.99 6.04
C TYR A 126 -7.93 2.55 6.55
N VAL A 127 -8.88 1.67 6.18
CA VAL A 127 -9.00 0.33 6.79
C VAL A 127 -7.80 -0.56 6.44
N ALA A 128 -7.52 -0.75 5.15
CA ALA A 128 -6.46 -1.66 4.73
C ALA A 128 -5.09 -1.18 5.22
N ASN A 129 -4.74 0.08 4.96
CA ASN A 129 -3.47 0.64 5.40
C ASN A 129 -3.30 0.61 6.94
N GLY A 130 -4.37 0.84 7.71
CA GLY A 130 -4.32 0.68 9.17
C GLY A 130 -3.95 -0.74 9.60
N LEU A 131 -4.56 -1.76 8.99
CA LEU A 131 -4.29 -3.17 9.29
C LEU A 131 -2.90 -3.63 8.81
N TYR A 132 -2.46 -3.20 7.62
CA TYR A 132 -1.10 -3.45 7.15
C TYR A 132 -0.04 -2.82 8.06
N SER A 133 -0.29 -1.58 8.50
CA SER A 133 0.60 -0.83 9.38
C SER A 133 0.75 -1.49 10.74
N PHE A 134 -0.37 -1.96 11.30
CA PHE A 134 -0.34 -2.67 12.56
C PHE A 134 0.47 -3.97 12.46
N SER A 135 0.28 -4.71 11.36
CA SER A 135 1.05 -5.91 11.06
C SER A 135 2.55 -5.60 10.91
N ALA A 136 2.90 -4.51 10.20
CA ALA A 136 4.28 -4.05 10.03
C ALA A 136 4.96 -3.73 11.37
N LEU A 137 4.28 -2.99 12.26
CA LEU A 137 4.82 -2.65 13.57
C LEU A 137 5.10 -3.88 14.43
N ILE A 138 4.16 -4.81 14.48
CA ILE A 138 4.34 -6.04 15.27
C ILE A 138 5.51 -6.86 14.70
N LEU A 139 5.62 -6.98 13.38
CA LEU A 139 6.74 -7.67 12.71
C LEU A 139 8.08 -6.99 12.98
N ALA A 140 8.16 -5.66 12.81
CA ALA A 140 9.37 -4.90 13.08
C ALA A 140 9.78 -5.00 14.55
N TRP A 141 8.82 -4.85 15.48
CA TRP A 141 9.09 -4.86 16.91
C TRP A 141 9.54 -6.23 17.43
N SER A 142 8.90 -7.30 16.95
CA SER A 142 9.24 -8.68 17.31
C SER A 142 10.62 -9.10 16.79
N THR A 143 11.11 -8.48 15.72
CA THR A 143 12.41 -8.79 15.10
C THR A 143 13.47 -7.70 15.28
N ARG A 144 13.27 -6.77 16.23
CA ARG A 144 14.16 -5.62 16.47
C ARG A 144 15.62 -5.98 16.76
N GLN A 145 15.88 -7.20 17.24
CA GLN A 145 17.24 -7.70 17.51
C GLN A 145 17.81 -8.54 16.36
N ALA A 146 16.95 -9.05 15.48
CA ALA A 146 17.33 -9.94 14.38
C ALA A 146 17.93 -9.18 13.19
N TYR A 147 17.63 -7.88 13.04
CA TYR A 147 18.10 -7.05 11.95
C TYR A 147 18.86 -5.81 12.43
N PRO A 148 19.74 -5.21 11.60
CA PRO A 148 20.36 -3.93 11.91
C PRO A 148 19.34 -2.83 12.18
N VAL A 149 19.74 -1.84 12.99
CA VAL A 149 18.87 -0.75 13.45
C VAL A 149 18.14 -0.04 12.32
N TRP A 150 18.78 0.18 11.17
CA TRP A 150 18.15 0.88 10.04
C TRP A 150 17.01 0.06 9.38
N VAL A 151 17.12 -1.28 9.34
CA VAL A 151 16.07 -2.16 8.80
C VAL A 151 14.88 -2.15 9.74
N TRP A 152 15.15 -2.24 11.05
CA TRP A 152 14.14 -2.14 12.08
C TRP A 152 13.43 -0.78 12.06
N LEU A 153 14.17 0.32 12.03
CA LEU A 153 13.63 1.67 11.93
C LEU A 153 12.78 1.86 10.67
N SER A 154 13.19 1.27 9.54
CA SER A 154 12.39 1.29 8.30
C SER A 154 11.05 0.58 8.49
N GLY A 155 11.04 -0.60 9.12
CA GLY A 155 9.78 -1.32 9.43
C GLY A 155 8.88 -0.58 10.41
N VAL A 156 9.46 0.09 11.43
CA VAL A 156 8.72 0.97 12.34
C VAL A 156 8.13 2.16 11.57
N ALA A 157 8.91 2.77 10.68
CA ALA A 157 8.47 3.88 9.84
C ALA A 157 7.29 3.48 8.94
N VAL A 158 7.29 2.28 8.35
CA VAL A 158 6.14 1.75 7.59
C VAL A 158 4.87 1.79 8.44
N GLY A 159 4.95 1.29 9.67
CA GLY A 159 3.83 1.31 10.60
C GLY A 159 3.34 2.72 10.96
N CYS A 160 4.26 3.61 11.31
CA CYS A 160 3.92 4.98 11.69
C CYS A 160 3.29 5.77 10.52
N PHE A 161 3.92 5.74 9.34
CA PHE A 161 3.44 6.49 8.18
C PHE A 161 2.19 5.88 7.55
N GLY A 162 1.99 4.57 7.66
CA GLY A 162 0.74 3.95 7.24
C GLY A 162 -0.42 4.23 8.21
N PHE A 163 -0.18 4.36 9.52
CA PHE A 163 -1.19 4.92 10.43
C PHE A 163 -1.47 6.40 10.16
N MET A 164 -0.45 7.19 9.84
CA MET A 164 -0.63 8.58 9.41
C MET A 164 -1.49 8.67 8.14
N LEU A 165 -1.24 7.80 7.15
CA LEU A 165 -2.07 7.67 5.94
C LEU A 165 -3.50 7.29 6.30
N SER A 166 -3.67 6.34 7.21
CA SER A 166 -4.99 5.89 7.70
C SER A 166 -5.76 7.03 8.35
N ALA A 167 -5.13 7.79 9.25
CA ALA A 167 -5.73 8.96 9.86
C ALA A 167 -6.07 10.05 8.83
N ALA A 168 -5.17 10.32 7.89
CA ALA A 168 -5.39 11.30 6.83
C ALA A 168 -6.56 10.91 5.91
N ALA A 169 -6.67 9.63 5.55
CA ALA A 169 -7.80 9.10 4.81
C ALA A 169 -9.09 9.25 5.61
N LEU A 170 -9.09 8.94 6.91
CA LEU A 170 -10.28 9.09 7.76
C LEU A 170 -10.77 10.54 7.80
N VAL A 171 -9.88 11.51 7.99
CA VAL A 171 -10.24 12.94 8.06
C VAL A 171 -10.37 13.64 6.70
N ASN A 172 -10.30 12.88 5.61
CA ASN A 172 -10.37 13.37 4.24
C ASN A 172 -9.31 14.45 3.89
N SER A 173 -8.08 14.27 4.38
CA SER A 173 -6.97 15.18 4.13
C SER A 173 -6.14 14.70 2.94
N THR A 174 -6.39 15.25 1.74
CA THR A 174 -5.62 14.93 0.53
C THR A 174 -4.12 15.21 0.71
N ALA A 175 -3.76 16.34 1.32
CA ALA A 175 -2.37 16.68 1.63
C ALA A 175 -1.74 15.68 2.61
N GLY A 176 -2.48 15.26 3.63
CA GLY A 176 -2.05 14.23 4.57
C GLY A 176 -1.79 12.90 3.86
N MET A 177 -2.73 12.43 3.03
CA MET A 177 -2.58 11.19 2.29
C MET A 177 -1.39 11.23 1.33
N PHE A 178 -1.16 12.37 0.66
CA PHE A 178 0.00 12.57 -0.20
C PHE A 178 1.31 12.44 0.58
N TRP A 179 1.49 13.24 1.64
CA TRP A 179 2.74 13.25 2.39
C TRP A 179 3.00 11.96 3.14
N SER A 180 1.97 11.32 3.69
CA SER A 180 2.11 9.99 4.29
C SER A 180 2.59 8.97 3.27
N ASN A 181 2.04 8.95 2.05
CA ASN A 181 2.51 8.04 0.99
C ASN A 181 3.94 8.33 0.52
N VAL A 182 4.31 9.60 0.38
CA VAL A 182 5.66 10.03 -0.01
C VAL A 182 6.73 9.46 0.91
N VAL A 183 6.44 9.28 2.20
CA VAL A 183 7.39 8.71 3.16
C VAL A 183 7.17 7.21 3.40
N LEU A 184 5.91 6.75 3.36
CA LEU A 184 5.55 5.35 3.54
C LEU A 184 6.18 4.45 2.48
N VAL A 185 6.02 4.80 1.19
CA VAL A 185 6.51 3.94 0.10
C VAL A 185 8.03 3.76 0.16
N PRO A 186 8.86 4.82 0.30
CA PRO A 186 10.29 4.65 0.54
C PRO A 186 10.60 3.82 1.78
N SER A 187 9.87 4.00 2.89
CA SER A 187 10.07 3.21 4.11
C SER A 187 9.84 1.71 3.86
N ILE A 188 8.80 1.36 3.09
CA ILE A 188 8.54 -0.02 2.65
C ILE A 188 9.72 -0.54 1.84
N LEU A 189 10.17 0.23 0.84
CA LEU A 189 11.28 -0.16 -0.03
C LEU A 189 12.58 -0.38 0.76
N PHE A 190 12.93 0.52 1.68
CA PHE A 190 14.11 0.37 2.54
C PHE A 190 14.01 -0.86 3.44
N TRP A 191 12.84 -1.10 4.04
CA TRP A 191 12.64 -2.28 4.88
C TRP A 191 12.78 -3.57 4.07
N LEU A 192 12.10 -3.67 2.93
CA LEU A 192 12.16 -4.83 2.05
C LEU A 192 13.57 -5.07 1.50
N ALA A 193 14.29 -4.02 1.09
CA ALA A 193 15.68 -4.12 0.66
C ALA A 193 16.59 -4.63 1.80
N GLY A 194 16.40 -4.12 3.01
CA GLY A 194 17.14 -4.55 4.19
C GLY A 194 16.96 -6.03 4.52
N VAL A 195 15.75 -6.55 4.36
CA VAL A 195 15.44 -7.96 4.58
C VAL A 195 15.91 -8.82 3.40
N ALA A 196 15.83 -8.33 2.17
CA ALA A 196 16.29 -9.06 0.99
C ALA A 196 17.82 -9.25 0.94
N LEU A 197 18.57 -8.25 1.41
CA LEU A 197 20.03 -8.22 1.33
C LEU A 197 20.75 -8.92 2.50
N ARG A 198 20.03 -9.26 3.58
CA ARG A 198 20.66 -9.75 4.81
C ARG A 198 20.08 -11.07 5.28
N GLU A 199 20.91 -11.83 5.96
CA GLU A 199 20.45 -12.94 6.79
C GLU A 199 20.10 -12.41 8.19
N ALA A 200 19.05 -12.96 8.79
CA ALA A 200 18.69 -12.63 10.16
C ALA A 200 19.82 -13.07 11.10
N ARG A 201 20.11 -12.26 12.12
CA ARG A 201 21.05 -12.65 13.17
C ARG A 201 20.40 -13.75 14.02
N SER A 202 21.12 -14.86 14.20
CA SER A 202 20.76 -15.98 15.09
C SER A 202 20.92 -15.60 16.54
#